data_AF-A0A936GC59-F1
#
_entry.id   AF-A0A936GC59-F1
#
_cell.length_a   1.000
_cell.length_b   1.000
_cell.length_c   1.000
_cell.angle_alpha   90.00
_cell.angle_beta   90.00
_cell.angle_gamma   90.00
#
_symmetry.space_group_name_H-M   'P 1'
#
loop_
_entity.id
_entity.type
_entity.pdbx_description
1 polymer ?
#
loop_
_entity_poly.entity_id
_entity_poly.type
_entity_poly.pdbx_seq_one_letter_code
_entity_poly.pdbx_strand_id
1 'polypeptide(L)'
;MPALHSEADSISDDYTYAGIDTCALDGLCGTACPVGIDTGKFIKRLRAEEVKSNKSAEWVADNFALVEKTLGIGVSLGHAAERVIGVNGVKSISVVAEKITGSRLPKWNKSIPHSPKKLRELRVLRGEKDFIYFPPASRAN
;
A
#
# COMPACT_ATOMS: atom_id res chain seq x y z
N MET A 1 -22.68 -20.43 -32.74
CA MET A 1 -22.36 -19.39 -31.74
C MET A 1 -21.52 -19.83 -30.51
N PRO A 2 -20.77 -20.96 -30.49
CA PRO A 2 -19.79 -21.21 -29.41
C PRO A 2 -18.42 -20.52 -29.61
N ALA A 3 -17.96 -20.32 -30.85
CA ALA A 3 -16.66 -19.69 -31.13
C ALA A 3 -16.58 -18.23 -30.61
N LEU A 4 -17.62 -17.42 -30.88
CA LEU A 4 -17.67 -16.01 -30.46
C LEU A 4 -17.59 -15.81 -28.94
N HIS A 5 -18.05 -16.78 -28.12
CA HIS A 5 -17.92 -16.67 -26.66
C HIS A 5 -16.48 -16.97 -26.22
N SER A 6 -15.82 -17.97 -26.80
CA SER A 6 -14.42 -18.29 -26.46
C SER A 6 -13.44 -17.15 -26.81
N GLU A 7 -13.72 -16.39 -27.86
CA GLU A 7 -12.92 -15.22 -28.25
C GLU A 7 -13.15 -14.04 -27.29
N ALA A 8 -14.41 -13.79 -26.90
CA ALA A 8 -14.74 -12.75 -25.93
C ALA A 8 -14.14 -13.01 -24.53
N ASP A 9 -14.14 -14.27 -24.08
CA ASP A 9 -13.52 -14.67 -22.82
C ASP A 9 -12.00 -14.44 -22.84
N SER A 10 -11.31 -14.79 -23.93
CA SER A 10 -9.86 -14.54 -24.06
C SER A 10 -9.49 -13.05 -24.01
N ILE A 11 -10.31 -12.19 -24.61
CA ILE A 11 -10.11 -10.72 -24.59
C ILE A 11 -10.34 -10.17 -23.17
N SER A 12 -11.30 -10.72 -22.43
CA SER A 12 -11.57 -10.33 -21.05
C SER A 12 -10.40 -10.67 -20.12
N ASP A 13 -9.80 -11.86 -20.28
CA ASP A 13 -8.65 -12.27 -19.50
C ASP A 13 -7.41 -11.40 -19.79
N ASP A 14 -7.14 -11.13 -21.07
CA ASP A 14 -6.05 -10.22 -21.47
C ASP A 14 -6.24 -8.81 -20.91
N TYR A 15 -7.50 -8.31 -20.91
CA TYR A 15 -7.82 -7.00 -20.34
C TYR A 15 -7.67 -6.97 -18.82
N THR A 16 -7.95 -8.07 -18.12
CA THR A 16 -7.77 -8.15 -16.66
C THR A 16 -6.33 -7.85 -16.30
N TYR A 17 -5.37 -8.49 -16.96
CA TYR A 17 -3.96 -8.23 -16.70
C TYR A 17 -3.51 -6.84 -17.22
N ALA A 18 -3.75 -6.55 -18.51
CA ALA A 18 -3.21 -5.36 -19.16
C ALA A 18 -3.90 -4.05 -18.75
N GLY A 19 -5.17 -4.11 -18.34
CA GLY A 19 -5.99 -2.96 -17.98
C GLY A 19 -6.21 -2.82 -16.47
N ILE A 20 -6.56 -3.92 -15.79
CA ILE A 20 -6.95 -3.86 -14.37
C ILE A 20 -5.73 -4.04 -13.49
N ASP A 21 -4.97 -5.13 -13.58
CA ASP A 21 -3.91 -5.48 -12.64
C ASP A 21 -2.67 -4.59 -12.74
N THR A 22 -2.29 -4.25 -13.97
CA THR A 22 -1.09 -3.42 -14.24
C THR A 22 -1.33 -1.92 -14.06
N CYS A 23 -2.58 -1.49 -13.83
CA CYS A 23 -2.90 -0.08 -13.55
C CYS A 23 -2.28 0.41 -12.23
N ALA A 24 -1.57 1.54 -12.28
CA ALA A 24 -0.93 2.17 -11.12
C ALA A 24 -1.91 2.93 -10.19
N LEU A 25 -3.16 3.17 -10.64
CA LEU A 25 -4.21 3.91 -9.91
C LEU A 25 -3.83 5.33 -9.46
N ASP A 26 -2.85 5.96 -10.11
CA ASP A 26 -2.41 7.34 -9.81
C ASP A 26 -3.25 8.42 -10.51
N GLY A 27 -4.03 8.07 -11.53
CA GLY A 27 -4.89 8.98 -12.29
C GLY A 27 -4.13 9.94 -13.22
N LEU A 28 -2.82 9.74 -13.41
CA LEU A 28 -2.00 10.61 -14.26
C LEU A 28 -2.40 10.56 -15.74
N CYS A 29 -3.09 9.50 -16.19
CA CYS A 29 -3.68 9.45 -17.53
C CYS A 29 -4.65 10.63 -17.78
N GLY A 30 -5.34 11.11 -16.74
CA GLY A 30 -6.28 12.23 -16.83
C GLY A 30 -5.60 13.57 -17.16
N THR A 31 -4.33 13.74 -16.80
CA THR A 31 -3.59 14.99 -17.12
C THR A 31 -3.16 15.05 -18.58
N ALA A 32 -2.98 13.89 -19.23
CA ALA A 32 -2.65 13.79 -20.64
C ALA A 32 -3.91 13.70 -21.54
N CYS A 33 -5.06 13.32 -20.96
CA CYS A 33 -6.30 13.14 -21.71
C CYS A 33 -6.87 14.51 -22.14
N PRO A 34 -7.05 14.77 -23.45
CA PRO A 34 -7.52 16.08 -23.94
C PRO A 34 -8.96 16.40 -23.51
N VAL A 35 -9.74 15.38 -23.12
CA VAL A 35 -11.12 15.50 -22.66
C VAL A 35 -11.25 15.28 -21.15
N GLY A 36 -10.13 15.16 -20.42
CA GLY A 36 -10.11 15.07 -18.96
C GLY A 36 -10.65 13.76 -18.37
N ILE A 37 -10.62 12.67 -19.13
CA ILE A 37 -11.05 11.35 -18.65
C ILE A 37 -9.95 10.73 -17.79
N ASP A 38 -10.30 10.41 -16.54
CA ASP A 38 -9.45 9.66 -15.61
C ASP A 38 -9.89 8.19 -15.58
N THR A 39 -9.21 7.35 -16.35
CA THR A 39 -9.46 5.90 -16.36
C THR A 39 -9.00 5.24 -15.05
N GLY A 40 -8.10 5.86 -14.28
CA GLY A 40 -7.68 5.35 -12.97
C GLY A 40 -8.83 5.29 -11.97
N LYS A 41 -9.72 6.30 -11.96
CA LYS A 41 -10.97 6.24 -11.16
C LYS A 41 -11.88 5.11 -11.59
N PHE A 42 -11.99 4.86 -12.90
CA PHE A 42 -12.79 3.76 -13.42
C PHE A 42 -12.23 2.41 -12.98
N ILE A 43 -10.93 2.16 -13.15
CA ILE A 43 -10.28 0.93 -12.67
C ILE A 43 -10.40 0.78 -11.15
N LYS A 44 -10.30 1.86 -10.38
CA LYS A 44 -10.50 1.83 -8.92
C LYS A 44 -11.90 1.33 -8.55
N ARG A 45 -12.93 1.73 -9.30
CA ARG A 45 -14.29 1.23 -9.10
C ARG A 45 -14.39 -0.25 -9.44
N LEU A 46 -13.85 -0.68 -10.58
CA LEU A 46 -13.86 -2.11 -10.96
C LEU A 46 -13.18 -2.98 -9.90
N ARG A 47 -11.99 -2.59 -9.44
CA ARG A 47 -11.29 -3.30 -8.34
C ARG A 47 -12.09 -3.30 -7.04
N ALA A 48 -12.87 -2.25 -6.76
CA ALA A 48 -13.73 -2.21 -5.58
C ALA A 48 -14.93 -3.15 -5.67
N GLU A 49 -15.45 -3.41 -6.89
CA GLU A 49 -16.55 -4.35 -7.13
C GLU A 49 -16.12 -5.82 -6.90
N GLU A 50 -14.84 -6.14 -7.09
CA GLU A 50 -14.26 -7.46 -6.80
C GLU A 50 -14.00 -7.71 -5.29
N VAL A 51 -13.87 -6.64 -4.50
CA VAL A 51 -13.57 -6.74 -3.08
C VAL A 51 -14.85 -6.96 -2.28
N LYS A 52 -14.94 -8.12 -1.61
CA LYS A 52 -16.02 -8.36 -0.62
C LYS A 52 -15.84 -7.41 0.58
N SER A 53 -16.95 -6.84 1.08
CA SER A 53 -16.92 -6.01 2.29
C SER A 53 -16.21 -6.75 3.41
N ASN A 54 -15.20 -6.08 3.98
CA ASN A 54 -14.38 -6.60 5.05
C ASN A 54 -14.53 -5.69 6.26
N LYS A 55 -15.34 -6.12 7.23
CA LYS A 55 -15.58 -5.40 8.50
C LYS A 55 -14.29 -5.03 9.24
N SER A 56 -13.22 -5.82 9.09
CA SER A 56 -11.93 -5.48 9.72
C SER A 56 -11.25 -4.30 9.02
N ALA A 57 -11.37 -4.19 7.70
CA ALA A 57 -10.84 -3.06 6.94
C ALA A 57 -11.63 -1.78 7.22
N GLU A 58 -12.96 -1.87 7.31
CA GLU A 58 -13.83 -0.77 7.72
C GLU A 58 -13.48 -0.29 9.13
N TRP A 59 -13.36 -1.21 10.10
CA TRP A 59 -12.96 -0.86 11.46
C TRP A 59 -11.58 -0.19 11.52
N VAL A 60 -10.59 -0.68 10.75
CA VAL A 60 -9.27 -0.06 10.67
C VAL A 60 -9.35 1.34 10.06
N ALA A 61 -10.17 1.54 9.02
CA ALA A 61 -10.39 2.85 8.42
C ALA A 61 -11.02 3.83 9.41
N ASP A 62 -12.04 3.40 10.14
CA ASP A 62 -12.74 4.22 11.14
C ASP A 62 -11.86 4.52 12.37
N ASN A 63 -10.93 3.62 12.70
CA ASN A 63 -10.05 3.72 13.86
C ASN A 63 -8.59 3.97 13.49
N PHE A 64 -8.32 4.57 12.32
CA PHE A 64 -6.97 4.69 11.76
C PHE A 64 -5.97 5.32 12.72
N ALA A 65 -6.36 6.39 13.43
CA ALA A 65 -5.50 7.07 14.40
C ALA A 65 -5.09 6.16 15.58
N LEU A 66 -5.98 5.26 16.01
CA LEU A 66 -5.68 4.29 17.06
C LEU A 66 -4.73 3.21 16.52
N VAL A 67 -5.02 2.68 15.34
CA VAL A 67 -4.21 1.64 14.67
C VAL A 67 -2.79 2.16 14.39
N GLU A 68 -2.66 3.38 13.89
CA GLU A 68 -1.36 4.03 13.68
C GLU A 68 -0.58 4.15 14.99
N LYS A 69 -1.24 4.60 16.07
CA LYS A 69 -0.59 4.75 17.38
C LYS A 69 -0.13 3.40 17.92
N THR A 70 -0.95 2.36 17.83
CA THR A 70 -0.60 1.02 18.32
C THR A 70 0.55 0.42 17.51
N LEU A 71 0.53 0.57 16.18
CA LEU A 71 1.65 0.16 15.31
C LEU A 71 2.93 0.93 15.67
N GLY A 72 2.86 2.24 15.90
CA GLY A 72 4.00 3.05 16.31
C GLY A 72 4.61 2.60 17.64
N ILE A 73 3.78 2.20 18.62
CA ILE A 73 4.26 1.59 19.87
C ILE A 73 4.93 0.24 19.59
N GLY A 74 4.30 -0.61 18.77
CA GLY A 74 4.84 -1.92 18.39
C GLY A 74 6.22 -1.82 17.74
N VAL A 75 6.40 -0.90 16.79
CA VAL A 75 7.70 -0.63 16.15
C VAL A 75 8.72 -0.13 17.17
N SER A 76 8.31 0.72 18.11
CA SER A 76 9.21 1.21 19.17
C SER A 76 9.70 0.09 20.09
N LEU A 77 8.83 -0.88 20.40
CA LEU A 77 9.19 -2.08 21.15
C LEU A 77 10.11 -3.00 20.34
N GLY A 78 9.88 -3.14 19.03
CA GLY A 78 10.77 -3.87 18.13
C GLY A 78 12.19 -3.31 18.13
N HIS A 79 12.33 -1.97 18.08
CA HIS A 79 13.63 -1.30 18.23
C HIS A 79 14.26 -1.50 19.62
N ALA A 80 13.46 -1.58 20.68
CA ALA A 80 13.97 -1.91 22.02
C ALA A 80 14.50 -3.35 22.07
N ALA A 81 13.78 -4.30 21.50
CA ALA A 81 14.21 -5.70 21.38
C ALA A 81 15.49 -5.80 20.53
N GLU A 82 15.58 -5.08 19.41
CA GLU A 82 16.78 -5.03 18.57
C GLU A 82 18.02 -4.60 19.37
N ARG A 83 17.90 -3.65 20.30
CA ARG A 83 19.03 -3.24 21.15
C ARG A 83 19.52 -4.34 22.10
N VAL A 84 18.65 -5.27 22.48
CA VAL A 84 18.97 -6.34 23.44
C VAL A 84 19.45 -7.60 22.72
N ILE A 85 18.71 -8.06 21.70
CA ILE A 85 18.96 -9.35 21.01
C ILE A 85 19.55 -9.19 19.61
N GLY A 86 19.74 -7.96 19.14
CA GLY A 86 20.27 -7.65 17.82
C GLY A 86 19.26 -7.86 16.68
N VAL A 87 19.55 -7.25 15.53
CA VAL A 87 18.71 -7.32 14.31
C VAL A 87 18.45 -8.76 13.88
N ASN A 88 19.46 -9.63 13.97
CA ASN A 88 19.37 -11.02 13.55
C ASN A 88 18.47 -11.86 14.48
N GLY A 89 18.39 -11.50 15.77
CA GLY A 89 17.49 -12.12 16.73
C GLY A 89 16.04 -11.79 16.39
N VAL A 90 15.73 -10.51 16.22
CA VAL A 90 14.37 -10.06 15.86
C VAL A 90 13.94 -10.61 14.49
N LYS A 91 14.86 -10.63 13.51
CA LYS A 91 14.61 -11.21 12.19
C LYS A 91 14.27 -12.70 12.26
N SER A 92 14.99 -13.46 13.08
CA SER A 92 14.74 -14.89 13.27
C SER A 92 13.36 -15.14 13.86
N ILE A 93 12.91 -14.30 14.81
CA ILE A 93 11.55 -14.35 15.36
C ILE A 93 10.52 -14.13 14.24
N SER A 94 10.72 -13.14 13.36
CA SER A 94 9.81 -12.89 12.23
C SER A 94 9.71 -14.10 11.29
N VAL A 95 10.83 -14.78 11.01
CA VAL A 95 10.85 -15.97 10.14
C VAL A 95 10.14 -17.15 10.78
N VAL A 96 10.35 -17.38 12.08
CA VAL A 96 9.66 -18.44 12.82
C VAL A 96 8.16 -18.15 12.89
N ALA A 97 7.77 -16.89 13.15
CA ALA A 97 6.38 -16.47 13.17
C ALA A 97 5.69 -16.66 11.82
N GLU A 98 6.35 -16.32 10.71
CA GLU A 98 5.86 -16.57 9.34
C GLU A 98 5.62 -18.07 9.11
N LYS A 99 6.56 -18.93 9.56
CA LYS A 99 6.43 -20.39 9.44
C LYS A 99 5.27 -20.97 10.26
N ILE A 100 5.00 -20.43 11.45
CA ILE A 100 3.92 -20.89 12.33
C ILE A 100 2.55 -20.38 11.84
N THR A 101 2.47 -19.12 11.43
CA THR A 101 1.21 -18.48 11.02
C THR A 101 0.81 -18.82 9.58
N GLY A 102 1.72 -19.35 8.76
CA GLY A 102 1.50 -19.58 7.33
C GLY A 102 1.26 -18.31 6.53
N SER A 103 1.46 -17.13 7.15
CA SER A 103 1.21 -15.82 6.57
C SER A 103 2.53 -15.12 6.29
N ARG A 104 2.64 -14.40 5.17
CA ARG A 104 3.84 -13.62 4.85
C ARG A 104 3.97 -12.43 5.79
N LEU A 105 4.83 -12.56 6.79
CA LEU A 105 5.13 -11.48 7.74
C LEU A 105 6.33 -10.65 7.26
N PRO A 106 6.33 -9.33 7.50
CA PRO A 106 7.47 -8.48 7.19
C PRO A 106 8.69 -8.89 8.05
N LYS A 107 9.84 -9.08 7.39
CA LYS A 107 11.09 -9.46 8.06
C LYS A 107 11.77 -8.25 8.67
N TRP A 108 12.15 -8.35 9.95
CA TRP A 108 12.87 -7.27 10.63
C TRP A 108 14.24 -7.01 9.98
N ASN A 109 14.57 -5.73 9.77
CA ASN A 109 15.83 -5.28 9.19
C ASN A 109 16.23 -3.89 9.73
N LYS A 110 17.48 -3.48 9.48
CA LYS A 110 18.07 -2.21 9.97
C LYS A 110 17.42 -0.94 9.40
N SER A 111 16.72 -1.05 8.28
CA SER A 111 16.09 0.08 7.60
C SER A 111 14.66 0.35 8.08
N ILE A 112 14.17 -0.41 9.07
CA ILE A 112 12.85 -0.16 9.65
C ILE A 112 12.86 1.22 10.31
N PRO A 113 11.96 2.15 9.89
CA PRO A 113 11.92 3.48 10.45
C PRO A 113 11.49 3.43 11.92
N HIS A 114 11.92 4.42 12.69
CA HIS A 114 11.43 4.61 14.04
C HIS A 114 10.02 5.22 13.99
N SER A 115 9.21 4.93 15.01
CA SER A 115 7.90 5.56 15.15
C SER A 115 8.03 7.09 15.17
N PRO A 116 7.35 7.82 14.26
CA PRO A 116 7.45 9.26 14.20
C PRO A 116 6.83 9.89 15.45
N LYS A 117 7.68 10.49 16.30
CA LYS A 117 7.22 11.08 17.58
C LYS A 117 6.38 12.35 17.41
N LYS A 118 6.42 12.97 16.22
CA LYS A 118 5.90 14.32 16.00
C LYS A 118 5.20 14.50 14.64
N LEU A 119 4.15 13.71 14.39
CA LEU A 119 3.27 13.96 13.23
C LEU A 119 2.49 15.28 13.37
N ARG A 120 2.27 15.76 14.61
CA ARG A 120 1.61 17.05 14.88
C ARG A 120 2.44 18.26 14.45
N GLU A 121 3.77 18.18 14.47
CA GLU A 121 4.65 19.26 13.98
C GLU A 121 4.59 19.40 12.45
N LEU A 122 4.38 18.31 11.71
CA LEU A 122 4.15 18.39 10.25
C LEU A 122 2.88 19.18 9.91
N ARG A 123 1.87 19.16 10.80
CA ARG A 123 0.66 19.99 10.64
C ARG A 123 0.94 21.47 10.88
N VAL A 124 1.92 21.82 11.73
CA VAL A 124 2.36 23.21 11.97
C VAL A 124 3.21 23.71 10.81
N LEU A 125 4.08 22.86 10.25
CA LEU A 125 4.87 23.15 9.05
C LEU A 125 4.02 23.33 7.78
N ARG A 126 2.75 22.92 7.79
CA ARG A 126 1.79 23.17 6.70
C ARG A 126 1.57 24.68 6.45
N GLY A 127 1.82 25.54 7.43
CA GLY A 127 1.77 26.98 7.28
C GLY A 127 3.07 27.62 6.79
N GLU A 128 4.20 26.88 6.78
CA GLU A 128 5.54 27.40 6.46
C GLU A 128 6.09 26.80 5.15
N LYS A 129 5.58 25.63 4.72
CA LYS A 129 5.94 24.98 3.46
C LYS A 129 4.69 24.66 2.66
N ASP A 130 4.53 25.36 1.54
CA ASP A 130 3.34 25.28 0.67
C ASP A 130 3.28 24.00 -0.18
N PHE A 131 4.42 23.32 -0.39
CA PHE A 131 4.47 22.11 -1.21
C PHE A 131 5.65 21.20 -0.84
N ILE A 132 5.41 19.89 -0.87
CA ILE A 132 6.43 18.85 -0.83
C ILE A 132 6.48 18.25 -2.24
N TYR A 133 7.56 18.49 -2.97
CA TYR A 133 7.73 17.93 -4.31
C TYR A 133 8.29 16.51 -4.19
N PHE A 134 7.45 15.51 -4.43
CA PHE A 134 7.90 14.17 -4.74
C PHE A 134 8.03 14.08 -6.26
N PRO A 135 9.25 14.04 -6.82
CA PRO A 135 9.39 13.83 -8.25
C PRO A 135 8.71 12.50 -8.61
N PRO A 136 7.96 12.45 -9.72
CA PRO A 136 7.58 11.17 -10.28
C PRO A 136 8.86 10.36 -10.48
N ALA A 137 8.80 9.04 -10.25
CA ALA A 137 9.93 8.15 -10.49
C ALA A 137 10.19 8.03 -12.00
N SER A 138 10.66 9.10 -12.64
CA SER A 138 11.30 9.05 -13.94
C SER A 138 12.62 8.34 -13.72
N ARG A 139 12.78 7.18 -14.35
CA ARG A 139 14.04 6.46 -14.45
C ARG A 139 15.13 7.47 -14.87
N ALA A 140 16.06 7.80 -13.96
CA ALA A 140 17.26 8.53 -14.32
C ALA A 140 18.03 7.64 -15.30
N ASN A 141 18.17 8.11 -16.53
CA ASN A 141 18.98 7.46 -17.55
C ASN A 141 20.44 7.89 -17.38
#